data_AF-A0A7S0TVB1-F1
#
_entry.id   AF-A0A7S0TVB1-F1
#
_cell.length_a   1.000
_cell.length_b   1.000
_cell.length_c   1.000
_cell.angle_alpha   90.00
_cell.angle_beta   90.00
_cell.angle_gamma   90.00
#
_symmetry.space_group_name_H-M   'P 1'
#
loop_
_entity.id
_entity.type
_entity.pdbx_description
1 polymer ?
#
loop_
_entity_poly.entity_id
_entity_poly.type
_entity_poly.pdbx_seq_one_letter_code
_entity_poly.pdbx_strand_id
1 'polypeptide(L)'
;VAVMGFCMGGALALGAANLLPDVDAAVCFYGWNKGLSDVSRMSVPVQCHFGNKDDIPGFSDKAAADELKGLLEGSGCMLEFYQYLELGHGFMNGTEWGKEMNAKLGRPPIRDDCIADATSRSVDFLRKHILS
;
A
#
# COMPACT_ATOMS: atom_id res chain seq x y z
N VAL A 1 -6.02 -7.75 15.49
CA VAL A 1 -5.81 -6.32 15.15
C VAL A 1 -5.25 -6.20 13.74
N ALA A 2 -5.67 -5.22 12.95
CA ALA A 2 -5.01 -4.87 11.68
C ALA A 2 -4.32 -3.52 11.76
N VAL A 3 -3.27 -3.36 10.96
CA VAL A 3 -2.56 -2.09 10.79
C VAL A 3 -2.70 -1.63 9.34
N MET A 4 -3.12 -0.38 9.16
CA MET A 4 -3.22 0.26 7.86
C MET A 4 -2.38 1.54 7.88
N GLY A 5 -1.70 1.84 6.76
CA GLY A 5 -0.96 3.08 6.66
C GLY A 5 -0.70 3.55 5.24
N PHE A 6 -0.37 4.84 5.14
CA PHE A 6 -0.16 5.56 3.88
C PHE A 6 1.25 6.14 3.82
N CYS A 7 1.90 6.10 2.65
CA CYS A 7 3.28 6.58 2.47
C CYS A 7 4.22 5.87 3.47
N MET A 8 4.96 6.59 4.30
CA MET A 8 5.79 6.03 5.37
C MET A 8 4.98 5.14 6.31
N GLY A 9 3.73 5.50 6.57
CA GLY A 9 2.81 4.66 7.35
C GLY A 9 2.54 3.31 6.70
N GLY A 10 2.53 3.21 5.36
CA GLY A 10 2.39 1.95 4.64
C GLY A 10 3.59 1.02 4.85
N ALA A 11 4.80 1.59 4.77
CA ALA A 11 6.02 0.85 5.08
C ALA A 11 6.02 0.36 6.54
N LEU A 12 5.62 1.23 7.48
CA LEU A 12 5.49 0.89 8.90
C LEU A 12 4.41 -0.18 9.16
N ALA A 13 3.30 -0.17 8.42
CA ALA A 13 2.27 -1.20 8.52
C ALA A 13 2.80 -2.58 8.12
N LEU A 14 3.55 -2.66 7.01
CA LEU A 14 4.23 -3.90 6.59
C LEU A 14 5.26 -4.36 7.63
N GLY A 15 6.06 -3.42 8.16
CA GLY A 15 7.02 -3.72 9.22
C GLY A 15 6.35 -4.26 10.49
N ALA A 16 5.25 -3.62 10.92
CA ALA A 16 4.49 -4.05 12.09
C ALA A 16 3.90 -5.46 11.91
N ALA A 17 3.27 -5.73 10.76
CA ALA A 17 2.73 -7.06 10.45
C ALA A 17 3.78 -8.15 10.40
N ASN A 18 5.00 -7.83 9.97
CA ASN A 18 6.08 -8.81 9.87
C ASN A 18 6.82 -9.04 11.20
N LEU A 19 6.86 -8.03 12.09
CA LEU A 19 7.69 -8.06 13.29
C LEU A 19 6.89 -8.28 14.59
N LEU A 20 5.61 -7.91 14.63
CA LEU A 20 4.78 -7.97 15.84
C LEU A 20 3.82 -9.17 15.78
N PRO A 21 3.82 -10.05 16.80
CA PRO A 21 3.00 -11.25 16.78
C PRO A 21 1.49 -10.99 16.92
N ASP A 22 1.09 -9.81 17.41
CA ASP A 22 -0.32 -9.46 17.68
C ASP A 22 -1.02 -8.73 16.51
N VAL A 23 -0.35 -8.63 15.35
CA VAL A 23 -0.91 -8.04 14.12
C VAL A 23 -1.41 -9.15 13.23
N ASP A 24 -2.72 -9.18 12.96
CA ASP A 24 -3.38 -10.25 12.20
C ASP A 24 -3.49 -9.96 10.70
N ALA A 25 -3.37 -8.70 10.27
CA ALA A 25 -3.35 -8.31 8.86
C ALA A 25 -2.76 -6.91 8.66
N ALA A 26 -2.27 -6.63 7.44
CA ALA A 26 -1.82 -5.28 7.05
C ALA A 26 -2.44 -4.78 5.75
N VAL A 27 -2.67 -3.47 5.70
CA VAL A 27 -2.99 -2.75 4.45
C VAL A 27 -1.97 -1.64 4.22
N CYS A 28 -1.26 -1.72 3.10
CA CYS A 28 -0.22 -0.78 2.70
C CYS A 28 -0.66 0.07 1.51
N PHE A 29 -0.58 1.39 1.66
CA PHE A 29 -0.74 2.33 0.57
C PHE A 29 0.62 2.99 0.24
N TYR A 30 1.12 2.70 -0.96
CA TYR A 30 2.27 3.34 -1.62
C TYR A 30 3.46 3.60 -0.69
N GLY A 31 3.97 2.58 -0.03
CA GLY A 31 5.21 2.72 0.73
C GLY A 31 5.81 1.40 1.20
N TRP A 32 7.07 1.20 0.90
CA TRP A 32 7.85 0.08 1.42
C TRP A 32 9.31 0.47 1.57
N ASN A 33 9.96 -0.07 2.60
CA ASN A 33 11.37 0.12 2.84
C ASN A 33 12.01 -1.23 3.14
N LYS A 34 12.93 -1.67 2.27
CA LYS A 34 13.67 -2.94 2.42
C LYS A 34 14.41 -3.07 3.75
N GLY A 35 14.89 -1.96 4.30
CA GLY A 35 15.66 -1.95 5.54
C GLY A 35 14.81 -2.07 6.80
N LEU A 36 13.48 -1.95 6.70
CA LEU A 36 12.60 -1.95 7.88
C LEU A 36 12.27 -3.36 8.37
N SER A 37 12.00 -4.30 7.46
CA SER A 37 11.76 -5.71 7.80
C SER A 37 11.92 -6.61 6.57
N ASP A 38 12.19 -7.89 6.80
CA ASP A 38 12.29 -8.92 5.75
C ASP A 38 10.89 -9.45 5.40
N VAL A 39 10.20 -8.75 4.49
CA VAL A 39 8.82 -9.08 4.08
C VAL A 39 8.69 -10.44 3.36
N SER A 40 9.80 -11.08 2.98
CA SER A 40 9.77 -12.46 2.45
C SER A 40 9.36 -13.50 3.50
N ARG A 41 9.35 -13.10 4.78
CA ARG A 41 8.92 -13.92 5.92
C ARG A 41 7.51 -13.60 6.41
N MET A 42 6.77 -12.78 5.66
CA MET A 42 5.40 -12.38 6.02
C MET A 42 4.51 -13.62 6.19
N SER A 43 3.83 -13.72 7.33
CA SER A 43 2.93 -14.83 7.65
C SER A 43 1.46 -14.44 7.72
N VAL A 44 1.15 -13.14 7.76
CA VAL A 44 -0.21 -12.63 7.87
C VAL A 44 -0.73 -12.11 6.52
N PRO A 45 -2.06 -12.06 6.32
CA PRO A 45 -2.65 -11.46 5.13
C PRO A 45 -2.20 -10.01 4.91
N VAL A 46 -1.89 -9.67 3.66
CA VAL A 46 -1.48 -8.33 3.25
C VAL A 46 -2.28 -7.86 2.03
N GLN A 47 -2.75 -6.62 2.09
CA GLN A 47 -3.26 -5.89 0.93
C GLN A 47 -2.38 -4.68 0.62
N CYS A 48 -2.04 -4.48 -0.65
CA CYS A 48 -1.16 -3.39 -1.11
C CYS A 48 -1.79 -2.58 -2.24
N HIS A 49 -1.59 -1.26 -2.21
CA HIS A 49 -2.09 -0.33 -3.21
C HIS A 49 -0.98 0.62 -3.70
N PHE A 50 -0.61 0.54 -4.97
CA PHE A 50 0.48 1.34 -5.56
C PHE A 50 0.09 1.99 -6.87
N GLY A 51 0.55 3.22 -7.11
CA GLY A 51 0.39 3.90 -8.39
C GLY A 51 1.57 3.63 -9.32
N ASN A 52 1.33 3.29 -10.58
CA ASN A 52 2.42 3.00 -11.54
C ASN A 52 3.15 4.25 -12.04
N LYS A 53 2.63 5.44 -11.76
CA LYS A 53 3.26 6.73 -12.05
C LYS A 53 3.90 7.35 -10.81
N ASP A 54 4.01 6.59 -9.72
CA ASP A 54 4.76 7.00 -8.54
C ASP A 54 6.25 7.03 -8.88
N ASP A 55 6.93 8.10 -8.48
CA ASP A 55 8.29 8.43 -8.87
C ASP A 55 9.27 8.48 -7.70
N ILE A 56 8.89 7.97 -6.51
CA ILE A 56 9.78 7.93 -5.33
C ILE A 56 10.64 6.65 -5.37
N PRO A 57 11.94 6.75 -5.75
CA PRO A 57 12.74 5.58 -6.07
C PRO A 57 13.05 4.72 -4.84
N GLY A 58 12.90 3.40 -4.99
CA GLY A 58 13.17 2.43 -3.93
C GLY A 58 12.14 2.42 -2.81
N PHE A 59 11.04 3.15 -2.96
CA PHE A 59 10.02 3.30 -1.92
C PHE A 59 8.61 2.97 -2.42
N SER A 60 8.18 3.65 -3.49
CA SER A 60 6.83 3.50 -4.04
C SER A 60 6.78 3.56 -5.56
N ASP A 61 7.91 3.80 -6.23
CA ASP A 61 8.02 3.68 -7.68
C ASP A 61 7.69 2.26 -8.15
N LYS A 62 7.36 2.13 -9.44
CA LYS A 62 6.92 0.85 -10.01
C LYS A 62 7.90 -0.29 -9.76
N ALA A 63 9.21 -0.05 -9.84
CA ALA A 63 10.19 -1.10 -9.64
C ALA A 63 10.21 -1.59 -8.19
N ALA A 64 10.15 -0.67 -7.21
CA ALA A 64 10.02 -1.04 -5.81
C ALA A 64 8.70 -1.77 -5.51
N ALA A 65 7.59 -1.35 -6.12
CA ALA A 65 6.29 -2.01 -5.96
C ALA A 65 6.30 -3.44 -6.54
N ASP A 66 6.88 -3.63 -7.73
CA ASP A 66 7.01 -4.96 -8.36
C ASP A 66 7.89 -5.90 -7.52
N GLU A 67 8.99 -5.37 -6.96
CA GLU A 67 9.87 -6.15 -6.10
C GLU A 67 9.19 -6.54 -4.78
N LEU A 68 8.50 -5.60 -4.12
CA LEU A 68 7.70 -5.88 -2.92
C LEU A 68 6.70 -6.99 -3.21
N LYS A 69 5.98 -6.89 -4.33
CA LYS A 69 5.00 -7.87 -4.75
C LYS A 69 5.64 -9.26 -4.87
N GLY A 70 6.77 -9.37 -5.56
CA GLY A 70 7.48 -10.64 -5.72
C GLY A 70 7.94 -11.25 -4.38
N LEU A 71 8.41 -10.43 -3.44
CA LEU A 71 8.81 -10.91 -2.10
C LEU A 71 7.60 -11.38 -1.28
N LEU A 72 6.50 -10.65 -1.31
CA LEU A 72 5.27 -11.03 -0.61
C LEU A 72 4.64 -12.29 -1.21
N GLU A 73 4.62 -12.43 -2.54
CA GLU A 73 4.20 -13.66 -3.22
C GLU A 73 5.10 -14.85 -2.82
N GLY A 74 6.42 -14.62 -2.78
CA GLY A 74 7.41 -15.63 -2.36
C GLY A 74 7.30 -16.07 -0.91
N SER A 75 6.73 -15.23 -0.02
CA SER A 75 6.49 -15.58 1.39
C SER A 75 5.38 -16.62 1.58
N GLY A 76 4.48 -16.75 0.59
CA GLY A 76 3.29 -17.60 0.70
C GLY A 76 2.14 -17.00 1.52
N CYS A 77 2.23 -15.74 1.96
CA CYS A 77 1.13 -15.06 2.63
C CYS A 77 -0.09 -14.87 1.70
N MET A 78 -1.28 -14.68 2.28
CA MET A 78 -2.44 -14.26 1.50
C MET A 78 -2.24 -12.81 1.04
N LEU A 79 -2.07 -12.62 -0.27
CA LEU A 79 -1.73 -11.32 -0.85
C LEU A 79 -2.81 -10.82 -1.82
N GLU A 80 -3.23 -9.58 -1.62
CA GLU A 80 -3.99 -8.79 -2.59
C GLU A 80 -3.17 -7.55 -3.00
N PHE A 81 -2.65 -7.51 -4.23
CA PHE A 81 -1.76 -6.43 -4.68
C PHE A 81 -2.36 -5.67 -5.87
N TYR A 82 -2.71 -4.40 -5.66
CA TYR A 82 -3.34 -3.55 -6.67
C TYR A 82 -2.38 -2.47 -7.18
N GLN A 83 -2.21 -2.43 -8.50
CA GLN A 83 -1.42 -1.41 -9.20
C GLN A 83 -2.32 -0.56 -10.09
N TYR A 84 -2.33 0.75 -9.85
CA TYR A 84 -3.19 1.71 -10.54
C TYR A 84 -2.38 2.44 -11.62
N LEU A 85 -2.74 2.21 -12.90
CA LEU A 85 -1.91 2.59 -14.06
C LEU A 85 -1.56 4.09 -14.14
N GLU A 86 -2.53 4.95 -13.81
CA GLU A 86 -2.44 6.41 -14.03
C GLU A 86 -2.22 7.21 -12.75
N LEU A 87 -1.93 6.55 -11.63
CA LEU A 87 -1.88 7.17 -10.30
C LEU A 87 -0.44 7.27 -9.83
N GLY A 88 -0.15 8.35 -9.11
CA GLY A 88 1.15 8.59 -8.48
C GLY A 88 1.11 8.43 -6.97
N HIS A 89 2.16 8.91 -6.31
CA HIS A 89 2.25 8.88 -4.86
C HIS A 89 1.13 9.66 -4.17
N GLY A 90 0.63 9.14 -3.05
CA GLY A 90 -0.35 9.88 -2.23
C GLY A 90 -1.75 9.96 -2.85
N PHE A 91 -2.10 9.11 -3.81
CA PHE A 91 -3.36 9.22 -4.55
C PHE A 91 -4.62 9.09 -3.69
N MET A 92 -4.52 8.59 -2.46
CA MET A 92 -5.67 8.55 -1.52
C MET A 92 -6.01 9.93 -0.92
N ASN A 93 -5.15 10.95 -1.09
CA ASN A 93 -5.43 12.31 -0.63
C ASN A 93 -6.37 13.06 -1.60
N GLY A 94 -7.62 12.62 -1.71
CA GLY A 94 -8.65 13.20 -2.59
C GLY A 94 -9.19 14.57 -2.17
N THR A 95 -8.59 15.22 -1.17
CA THR A 95 -8.99 16.58 -0.76
C THR A 95 -8.70 17.59 -1.86
N GLU A 96 -9.42 18.71 -1.86
CA GLU A 96 -9.15 19.82 -2.79
C GLU A 96 -7.69 20.27 -2.73
N TRP A 97 -7.16 20.41 -1.51
CA TRP A 97 -5.75 20.72 -1.31
C TRP A 97 -4.81 19.67 -1.92
N GLY A 98 -5.11 18.38 -1.73
CA GLY A 98 -4.31 17.28 -2.30
C GLY A 98 -4.29 17.31 -3.84
N LYS A 99 -5.45 17.52 -4.45
CA LYS A 99 -5.60 17.67 -5.90
C LYS A 99 -4.84 18.88 -6.43
N GLU A 100 -4.96 20.03 -5.77
CA GLU A 100 -4.21 21.24 -6.11
C GLU A 100 -2.70 21.05 -5.99
N MET A 101 -2.22 20.39 -4.92
CA MET A 101 -0.79 20.15 -4.73
C MET A 101 -0.23 19.21 -5.80
N ASN A 102 -0.95 18.14 -6.16
CA ASN A 102 -0.51 17.26 -7.25
C ASN A 102 -0.37 18.03 -8.56
N ALA A 103 -1.34 18.88 -8.89
CA ALA A 103 -1.26 19.72 -10.09
C ALA A 103 -0.06 20.68 -10.06
N LYS A 104 0.21 21.34 -8.92
CA LYS A 104 1.37 22.24 -8.75
C LYS A 104 2.71 21.51 -8.87
N LEU A 105 2.76 20.26 -8.41
CA LEU A 105 3.96 19.42 -8.45
C LEU A 105 4.13 18.66 -9.77
N GLY A 106 3.22 18.83 -10.74
CA GLY A 106 3.25 18.09 -12.01
C GLY A 106 3.02 16.59 -11.85
N ARG A 107 2.40 16.16 -10.74
CA ARG A 107 2.09 14.76 -10.45
C ARG A 107 0.81 14.33 -11.15
N PRO A 108 0.61 13.01 -11.35
CA PRO A 108 -0.61 12.49 -11.92
C PRO A 108 -1.86 12.96 -11.16
N PRO A 109 -2.97 13.22 -11.87
CA PRO A 109 -4.20 13.68 -11.25
C PRO A 109 -4.77 12.61 -10.32
N ILE A 110 -5.28 13.06 -9.18
CA ILE A 110 -5.99 12.19 -8.24
C ILE A 110 -7.37 11.89 -8.81
N ARG A 111 -7.76 10.61 -8.72
CA ARG A 111 -9.02 10.10 -9.27
C ARG A 111 -9.91 9.54 -8.17
N ASP A 112 -11.06 10.17 -7.96
CA ASP A 112 -11.98 9.83 -6.86
C ASP A 112 -12.54 8.40 -6.99
N ASP A 113 -12.73 7.90 -8.21
CA ASP A 113 -13.17 6.52 -8.45
C ASP A 113 -12.11 5.50 -8.02
N CYS A 114 -10.82 5.78 -8.25
CA CYS A 114 -9.73 4.93 -7.77
C CYS A 114 -9.61 4.94 -6.23
N ILE A 115 -9.90 6.08 -5.59
CA ILE A 115 -9.96 6.18 -4.13
C ILE A 115 -11.12 5.33 -3.59
N ALA A 116 -12.30 5.44 -4.19
CA ALA A 116 -13.47 4.66 -3.80
C ALA A 116 -13.21 3.15 -3.92
N ASP A 117 -12.61 2.73 -5.05
CA ASP A 117 -12.20 1.35 -5.30
C ASP A 117 -11.23 0.84 -4.24
N ALA A 118 -10.16 1.60 -3.97
CA ALA A 118 -9.15 1.22 -2.99
C ALA A 118 -9.75 1.12 -1.59
N THR A 119 -10.60 2.09 -1.22
CA THR A 119 -11.31 2.09 0.07
C THR A 119 -12.22 0.87 0.21
N SER A 120 -13.02 0.55 -0.81
CA SER A 120 -13.91 -0.62 -0.78
C SER A 120 -13.13 -1.92 -0.62
N ARG A 121 -12.06 -2.09 -1.41
CA ARG A 121 -11.17 -3.27 -1.33
C ARG A 121 -10.57 -3.43 0.06
N SER A 122 -10.13 -2.35 0.69
CA SER A 122 -9.58 -2.41 2.05
C SER A 122 -10.62 -2.73 3.10
N VAL A 123 -11.83 -2.18 2.98
CA VAL A 123 -12.93 -2.53 3.90
C VAL A 123 -13.29 -4.02 3.78
N ASP A 124 -13.42 -4.54 2.56
CA ASP A 124 -13.76 -5.95 2.33
C ASP A 124 -12.65 -6.90 2.79
N PHE A 125 -11.40 -6.54 2.56
CA PHE A 125 -10.24 -7.27 3.07
C PHE A 125 -10.22 -7.32 4.60
N LEU A 126 -10.42 -6.17 5.27
CA LEU A 126 -10.45 -6.11 6.73
C LEU A 126 -11.63 -6.91 7.31
N ARG A 127 -12.81 -6.85 6.68
CA ARG A 127 -13.96 -7.69 7.07
C ARG A 127 -13.64 -9.17 7.03
N LYS A 128 -12.96 -9.61 5.98
CA LYS A 128 -12.58 -11.01 5.77
C LYS A 128 -11.53 -11.51 6.76
N HIS A 129 -10.62 -10.64 7.20
CA HIS A 129 -9.43 -11.08 7.94
C HIS A 129 -9.39 -10.67 9.42
N ILE A 130 -10.26 -9.75 9.87
CA ILE A 130 -10.24 -9.23 11.26
C ILE A 130 -11.57 -9.39 11.98
N LEU A 131 -12.71 -9.32 11.27
CA LEU A 131 -14.04 -9.30 11.88
C LEU A 131 -14.70 -10.69 11.97
N SER A 132 -13.89 -11.76 11.98
CA SER A 132 -14.36 -13.15 12.15
C SER A 132 -14.68 -13.50 13.60
#